data_AF-S4PH14-F1
#
_entry.id   AF-S4PH14-F1
#
_cell.length_a   1.000
_cell.length_b   1.000
_cell.length_c   1.000
_cell.angle_alpha   90.00
_cell.angle_beta   90.00
_cell.angle_gamma   90.00
#
_symmetry.space_group_name_H-M   'P 1'
#
loop_
_entity.id
_entity.type
_entity.pdbx_description
1 polymer ?
#
loop_
_entity_poly.entity_id
_entity_poly.type
_entity_poly.pdbx_seq_one_letter_code
_entity_poly.pdbx_strand_id
1 'polypeptide(L)'
;MRRSRAVCIVVRREASYCLRDMLAARLALLALLAALARASMREPAAYAVEHATLLNEAERRDREVGLHVRAALRLRPAWAAADQLLLQFELLSPKLYGRGKHVNADFVQIESVWDAYPHSTFYAHWKEGLIQQVYLDPDELIDIQNFKRSLISLFQFQVAEGQRNETDATGQCEVQYEAPSETTVRKVKRRCRSAGWAPGGAGARR
;
A
#
# COMPACT_ATOMS: atom_id res chain seq x y z
N MET A 1 13.89 23.44 5.17
CA MET A 1 13.75 22.00 4.83
C MET A 1 12.34 21.52 5.20
N ARG A 2 11.49 21.21 4.22
CA ARG A 2 10.13 20.68 4.47
C ARG A 2 10.24 19.20 4.81
N ARG A 3 9.85 18.80 6.02
CA ARG A 3 9.76 17.38 6.42
C ARG A 3 8.30 16.96 6.32
N SER A 4 7.95 16.18 5.30
CA SER A 4 6.68 15.46 5.25
C SER A 4 6.71 14.40 6.35
N ARG A 5 5.77 14.45 7.30
CA ARG A 5 5.58 13.37 8.27
C ARG A 5 4.92 12.17 7.58
N ALA A 6 5.19 11.00 8.15
CA ALA A 6 4.92 9.68 7.59
C ALA A 6 3.51 9.53 7.00
N VAL A 7 3.45 8.98 5.79
CA VAL A 7 2.23 8.39 5.23
C VAL A 7 1.96 7.11 6.00
N CYS A 8 0.92 7.11 6.84
CA CYS A 8 0.46 5.92 7.55
C CYS A 8 -0.78 5.42 6.84
N ILE A 9 -0.68 4.28 6.15
CA ILE A 9 -1.86 3.57 5.65
C ILE A 9 -2.02 2.34 6.53
N VAL A 10 -3.14 2.29 7.25
CA VAL A 10 -3.43 1.22 8.21
C VAL A 10 -4.39 0.24 7.54
N VAL A 11 -3.91 -0.98 7.30
CA VAL A 11 -4.72 -2.11 6.84
C VAL A 11 -4.71 -3.17 7.95
N ARG A 12 -5.83 -3.40 8.63
CA ARG A 12 -5.92 -4.37 9.75
C ARG A 12 -6.54 -5.69 9.29
N ARG A 13 -5.94 -6.81 9.70
CA ARG A 13 -6.50 -8.18 9.69
C ARG A 13 -6.01 -8.91 10.95
N GLU A 14 -6.85 -9.71 11.61
CA GLU A 14 -6.55 -10.40 12.88
C GLU A 14 -6.11 -11.87 12.67
N ALA A 15 -5.02 -12.32 13.33
CA ALA A 15 -4.74 -13.73 13.76
C ALA A 15 -3.39 -13.84 14.52
N SER A 16 -3.25 -14.78 15.47
CA SER A 16 -2.11 -14.94 16.41
C SER A 16 -1.75 -16.42 16.65
N TYR A 17 -0.46 -16.83 16.65
CA TYR A 17 0.01 -18.17 17.09
C TYR A 17 1.50 -18.19 17.52
N CYS A 18 1.77 -18.63 18.77
CA CYS A 18 3.11 -18.85 19.37
C CYS A 18 3.73 -20.22 19.00
N LEU A 19 5.06 -20.31 18.81
CA LEU A 19 5.86 -21.51 19.17
C LEU A 19 7.39 -21.25 19.25
N ARG A 20 8.08 -21.95 20.17
CA ARG A 20 9.52 -21.81 20.52
C ARG A 20 10.43 -22.81 19.80
N ASP A 21 11.46 -22.30 19.08
CA ASP A 21 12.83 -22.86 18.93
C ASP A 21 13.71 -21.90 18.06
N MET A 22 14.81 -21.37 18.58
CA MET A 22 15.22 -19.98 18.24
C MET A 22 15.76 -19.68 16.82
N LEU A 23 16.29 -20.64 16.07
CA LEU A 23 16.75 -20.40 14.68
C LEU A 23 16.02 -21.26 13.65
N ALA A 24 15.99 -22.58 13.85
CA ALA A 24 15.30 -23.50 12.95
C ALA A 24 13.77 -23.30 13.01
N ALA A 25 13.19 -23.16 14.20
CA ALA A 25 11.76 -22.85 14.29
C ALA A 25 11.47 -21.39 13.93
N ARG A 26 12.42 -20.45 14.06
CA ARG A 26 12.24 -19.09 13.51
C ARG A 26 12.17 -19.10 11.98
N LEU A 27 13.04 -19.85 11.29
CA LEU A 27 12.98 -20.03 9.84
C LEU A 27 11.70 -20.76 9.41
N ALA A 28 11.32 -21.83 10.11
CA ALA A 28 10.08 -22.57 9.84
C ALA A 28 8.83 -21.72 10.09
N LEU A 29 8.83 -20.90 11.15
CA LEU A 29 7.75 -19.97 11.48
C LEU A 29 7.63 -18.86 10.44
N LEU A 30 8.75 -18.28 9.99
CA LEU A 30 8.75 -17.29 8.91
C LEU A 30 8.20 -17.89 7.59
N ALA A 31 8.57 -19.14 7.28
CA ALA A 31 8.04 -19.86 6.11
C ALA A 31 6.53 -20.12 6.24
N LEU A 32 6.06 -20.54 7.42
CA LEU A 32 4.64 -20.75 7.70
C LEU A 32 3.85 -19.44 7.62
N LEU A 33 4.36 -18.34 8.20
CA LEU A 33 3.74 -17.02 8.12
C LEU A 33 3.67 -16.51 6.68
N ALA A 34 4.73 -16.73 5.88
CA ALA A 34 4.71 -16.40 4.46
C ALA A 34 3.67 -17.23 3.70
N ALA A 35 3.52 -18.53 4.02
CA ALA A 35 2.49 -19.39 3.43
C ALA A 35 1.08 -18.97 3.85
N LEU A 36 0.87 -18.59 5.10
CA LEU A 36 -0.41 -18.05 5.61
C LEU A 36 -0.76 -16.71 4.96
N ALA A 37 0.22 -15.80 4.81
CA ALA A 37 0.03 -14.54 4.10
C ALA A 37 -0.37 -14.80 2.63
N ARG A 38 0.29 -15.75 1.96
CA ARG A 38 -0.07 -16.20 0.60
C ARG A 38 -1.49 -16.76 0.53
N ALA A 39 -1.86 -17.64 1.45
CA ALA A 39 -3.21 -18.22 1.52
C ALA A 39 -4.27 -17.13 1.77
N SER A 40 -3.96 -16.17 2.65
CA SER A 40 -4.81 -15.01 2.95
C SER A 40 -5.14 -14.17 1.71
N MET A 41 -4.22 -14.06 0.74
CA MET A 41 -4.41 -13.33 -0.51
C MET A 41 -5.26 -14.08 -1.54
N ARG A 42 -5.53 -15.38 -1.34
CA ARG A 42 -6.42 -16.19 -2.18
C ARG A 42 -7.88 -16.11 -1.77
N GLU A 43 -8.18 -15.43 -0.68
CA GLU A 43 -9.54 -15.23 -0.23
C GLU A 43 -9.96 -13.79 -0.52
N PRO A 44 -11.23 -13.56 -0.90
CA PRO A 44 -11.78 -12.22 -0.96
C PRO A 44 -11.66 -11.52 0.40
N ALA A 45 -11.28 -10.24 0.37
CA ALA A 45 -11.15 -9.42 1.56
C ALA A 45 -11.70 -8.00 1.31
N ALA A 46 -12.19 -7.37 2.36
CA ALA A 46 -12.63 -5.98 2.34
C ALA A 46 -11.83 -5.18 3.37
N TYR A 47 -11.41 -3.98 2.97
CA TYR A 47 -10.58 -3.10 3.76
C TYR A 47 -11.20 -1.70 3.80
N ALA A 48 -11.17 -1.07 4.98
CA ALA A 48 -11.34 0.38 5.07
C ALA A 48 -10.00 1.03 4.70
N VAL A 49 -10.05 1.99 3.79
CA VAL A 49 -8.88 2.76 3.36
C VAL A 49 -8.96 4.13 4.02
N GLU A 50 -7.92 4.47 4.78
CA GLU A 50 -7.69 5.81 5.29
C GLU A 50 -6.27 6.27 4.89
N HIS A 51 -6.17 7.40 4.21
CA HIS A 51 -4.90 8.05 3.91
C HIS A 51 -4.96 9.52 4.30
N ALA A 52 -4.13 9.93 5.24
CA ALA A 52 -4.03 11.31 5.69
C ALA A 52 -2.67 11.90 5.33
N THR A 53 -2.69 13.07 4.69
CA THR A 53 -1.51 13.92 4.48
C THR A 53 -1.67 15.17 5.33
N LEU A 54 -0.70 15.40 6.20
CA LEU A 54 -0.67 16.55 7.09
C LEU A 54 0.52 17.43 6.70
N LEU A 55 0.24 18.72 6.50
CA LEU A 55 1.24 19.73 6.17
C LEU A 55 1.35 20.74 7.30
N ASN A 56 2.52 20.79 7.91
CA ASN A 56 2.85 21.74 8.96
C ASN A 56 4.24 22.35 8.72
N GLU A 57 4.52 23.48 9.37
CA GLU A 57 5.89 24.01 9.42
C GLU A 57 6.70 23.20 10.43
N ALA A 58 7.99 22.97 10.16
CA ALA A 58 8.83 22.10 11.01
C ALA A 58 8.90 22.59 12.47
N GLU A 59 8.89 23.91 12.65
CA GLU A 59 9.00 24.58 13.95
C GLU A 59 7.63 24.91 14.58
N ARG A 60 6.55 24.89 13.79
CA ARG A 60 5.20 25.23 14.26
C ARG A 60 4.29 24.01 14.22
N ARG A 61 3.92 23.54 15.41
CA ARG A 61 3.05 22.37 15.59
C ARG A 61 1.59 22.73 15.84
N ASP A 62 1.30 24.01 16.06
CA ASP A 62 -0.04 24.55 16.32
C ASP A 62 -0.86 24.81 15.05
N ARG A 63 -0.17 24.90 13.89
CA ARG A 63 -0.79 25.10 12.58
C ARG A 63 -0.47 23.95 11.63
N GLU A 64 -1.52 23.35 11.12
CA GLU A 64 -1.45 22.19 10.24
C GLU A 64 -2.64 22.23 9.29
N VAL A 65 -2.41 21.95 8.01
CA VAL A 65 -3.47 21.73 7.02
C VAL A 65 -3.49 20.24 6.71
N GLY A 66 -4.68 19.65 6.66
CA GLY A 66 -4.84 18.21 6.42
C GLY A 66 -5.63 17.91 5.17
N LEU A 67 -5.21 16.89 4.44
CA LEU A 67 -6.03 16.19 3.46
C LEU A 67 -6.21 14.76 3.93
N HIS A 68 -7.44 14.25 3.89
CA HIS A 68 -7.76 12.90 4.29
C HIS A 68 -8.67 12.25 3.26
N VAL A 69 -8.33 11.04 2.92
CA VAL A 69 -8.93 10.20 1.90
C VAL A 69 -9.57 9.04 2.62
N ARG A 70 -10.87 8.82 2.39
CA ARG A 70 -11.54 7.62 2.89
C ARG A 70 -12.21 6.88 1.76
N ALA A 71 -12.09 5.56 1.77
CA ALA A 71 -12.74 4.68 0.82
C ALA A 71 -12.93 3.28 1.41
N ALA A 72 -13.67 2.44 0.72
CA ALA A 72 -13.60 1.00 0.91
C ALA A 72 -12.83 0.36 -0.26
N LEU A 73 -12.05 -0.67 0.02
CA LEU A 73 -11.30 -1.43 -0.97
C LEU A 73 -11.65 -2.90 -0.84
N ARG A 74 -12.19 -3.49 -1.90
CA ARG A 74 -12.35 -4.95 -1.98
C ARG A 74 -11.21 -5.54 -2.79
N LEU A 75 -10.69 -6.64 -2.30
CA LEU A 75 -9.65 -7.43 -2.92
C LEU A 75 -10.20 -8.82 -3.20
N ARG A 76 -9.96 -9.34 -4.41
CA ARG A 76 -10.25 -10.74 -4.73
C ARG A 76 -9.19 -11.28 -5.70
N PRO A 77 -8.84 -12.58 -5.64
CA PRO A 77 -8.06 -13.19 -6.71
C PRO A 77 -8.95 -13.33 -7.95
N ALA A 78 -8.55 -12.68 -9.04
CA ALA A 78 -9.15 -12.92 -10.36
C ALA A 78 -8.57 -14.20 -10.99
N TRP A 79 -7.33 -14.55 -10.65
CA TRP A 79 -6.65 -15.77 -11.07
C TRP A 79 -5.57 -16.17 -10.07
N ALA A 80 -5.26 -17.46 -10.00
CA ALA A 80 -4.21 -17.99 -9.12
C ALA A 80 -3.46 -19.19 -9.73
N ALA A 81 -2.14 -19.20 -9.53
CA ALA A 81 -1.25 -20.35 -9.71
C ALA A 81 -0.49 -20.62 -8.40
N ALA A 82 0.51 -21.51 -8.38
CA ALA A 82 1.21 -21.92 -7.15
C ALA A 82 1.83 -20.73 -6.38
N ASP A 83 2.59 -19.88 -7.07
CA ASP A 83 3.38 -18.77 -6.51
C ASP A 83 2.90 -17.38 -6.96
N GLN A 84 1.84 -17.33 -7.78
CA GLN A 84 1.39 -16.14 -8.50
C GLN A 84 -0.13 -15.96 -8.39
N LEU A 85 -0.55 -14.70 -8.30
CA LEU A 85 -1.94 -14.27 -8.25
C LEU A 85 -2.14 -13.09 -9.19
N LEU A 86 -3.27 -13.06 -9.88
CA LEU A 86 -3.80 -11.83 -10.44
C LEU A 86 -4.82 -11.30 -9.44
N LEU A 87 -4.46 -10.23 -8.75
CA LEU A 87 -5.31 -9.59 -7.76
C LEU A 87 -6.17 -8.55 -8.44
N GLN A 88 -7.48 -8.62 -8.21
CA GLN A 88 -8.42 -7.57 -8.55
C GLN A 88 -8.74 -6.73 -7.33
N PHE A 89 -8.64 -5.44 -7.53
CA PHE A 89 -8.97 -4.41 -6.56
C PHE A 89 -10.19 -3.65 -7.05
N GLU A 90 -11.11 -3.37 -6.14
CA GLU A 90 -12.32 -2.59 -6.38
C GLU A 90 -12.35 -1.48 -5.31
N LEU A 91 -12.07 -0.26 -5.75
CA LEU A 91 -12.13 0.95 -4.91
C LEU A 91 -13.56 1.48 -4.95
N LEU A 92 -14.12 1.69 -3.76
CA LEU A 92 -15.51 2.03 -3.55
C LEU A 92 -15.62 3.34 -2.78
N SER A 93 -16.41 4.25 -3.36
CA SER A 93 -16.79 5.54 -2.77
C SER A 93 -15.62 6.32 -2.16
N PRO A 94 -14.53 6.57 -2.91
CA PRO A 94 -13.45 7.41 -2.42
C PRO A 94 -13.95 8.85 -2.19
N LYS A 95 -13.69 9.38 -1.00
CA LYS A 95 -14.08 10.73 -0.58
C LYS A 95 -12.88 11.49 -0.03
N LEU A 96 -12.77 12.75 -0.44
CA LEU A 96 -11.75 13.67 0.04
C LEU A 96 -12.33 14.52 1.16
N TYR A 97 -11.54 14.68 2.22
CA TYR A 97 -11.83 15.51 3.37
C TYR A 97 -10.68 16.50 3.56
N GLY A 98 -11.01 17.77 3.69
CA GLY A 98 -10.07 18.83 4.01
C GLY A 98 -10.15 19.21 5.48
N ARG A 99 -9.02 19.57 6.07
CA ARG A 99 -8.94 20.20 7.39
C ARG A 99 -8.23 21.55 7.30
N GLY A 100 -8.85 22.56 7.90
CA GLY A 100 -8.30 23.92 7.98
C GLY A 100 -7.05 24.02 8.86
N LYS A 101 -6.50 25.25 8.99
CA LYS A 101 -5.17 25.54 9.56
C LYS A 101 -4.98 25.20 11.04
N HIS A 102 -6.05 24.90 11.78
CA HIS A 102 -5.99 24.61 13.21
C HIS A 102 -5.96 23.09 13.42
N VAL A 103 -5.07 22.62 14.30
CA VAL A 103 -4.93 21.19 14.60
C VAL A 103 -6.21 20.54 15.13
N ASN A 104 -7.08 21.32 15.80
CA ASN A 104 -8.36 20.87 16.34
C ASN A 104 -9.53 21.05 15.37
N ALA A 105 -9.28 21.52 14.13
CA ALA A 105 -10.34 21.61 13.14
C ALA A 105 -10.77 20.21 12.69
N ASP A 106 -12.05 20.04 12.40
CA ASP A 106 -12.55 18.78 11.88
C ASP A 106 -12.21 18.61 10.40
N PHE A 107 -12.13 17.33 9.99
CA PHE A 107 -12.07 16.97 8.58
C PHE A 107 -13.48 17.05 7.98
N VAL A 108 -13.66 17.99 7.05
CA VAL A 108 -14.94 18.20 6.34
C VAL A 108 -14.79 17.68 4.92
N GLN A 109 -15.80 16.94 4.46
CA GLN A 109 -15.82 16.44 3.08
C GLN A 109 -15.80 17.61 2.10
N ILE A 110 -14.99 17.51 1.06
CA ILE A 110 -14.91 18.49 -0.03
C ILE A 110 -15.17 17.79 -1.36
N GLU A 111 -15.82 18.49 -2.29
CA GLU A 111 -15.97 18.01 -3.65
C GLU A 111 -14.60 17.87 -4.31
N SER A 112 -14.42 16.77 -5.03
CA SER A 112 -13.12 16.44 -5.62
C SER A 112 -13.26 15.57 -6.87
N VAL A 113 -12.16 15.41 -7.59
CA VAL A 113 -12.09 14.50 -8.74
C VAL A 113 -12.46 13.06 -8.40
N TRP A 114 -12.44 12.65 -7.13
CA TRP A 114 -12.79 11.29 -6.70
C TRP A 114 -14.27 11.00 -6.69
N ASP A 115 -15.11 12.04 -6.65
CA ASP A 115 -16.56 11.88 -6.73
C ASP A 115 -17.00 11.32 -8.09
N ALA A 116 -16.18 11.50 -9.13
CA ALA A 116 -16.38 10.92 -10.45
C ALA A 116 -16.01 9.42 -10.54
N TYR A 117 -15.35 8.86 -9.52
CA TYR A 117 -14.91 7.46 -9.47
C TYR A 117 -15.55 6.71 -8.28
N PRO A 118 -16.89 6.66 -8.18
CA PRO A 118 -17.58 6.03 -7.04
C PRO A 118 -17.34 4.52 -6.98
N HIS A 119 -16.97 3.92 -8.11
CA HIS A 119 -16.61 2.53 -8.26
C HIS A 119 -15.50 2.45 -9.29
N SER A 120 -14.36 1.86 -8.93
CA SER A 120 -13.26 1.74 -9.87
C SER A 120 -12.49 0.44 -9.65
N THR A 121 -12.24 -0.28 -10.75
CA THR A 121 -11.57 -1.57 -10.74
C THR A 121 -10.16 -1.46 -11.31
N PHE A 122 -9.20 -2.17 -10.73
CA PHE A 122 -7.82 -2.25 -11.22
C PHE A 122 -7.18 -3.57 -10.79
N TYR A 123 -6.04 -3.92 -11.41
CA TYR A 123 -5.42 -5.22 -11.18
C TYR A 123 -3.93 -5.11 -10.89
N ALA A 124 -3.40 -6.11 -10.20
CA ALA A 124 -1.97 -6.28 -10.03
C ALA A 124 -1.58 -7.75 -10.15
N HIS A 125 -0.48 -8.01 -10.87
CA HIS A 125 0.18 -9.30 -10.86
C HIS A 125 1.08 -9.38 -9.62
N TRP A 126 0.71 -10.26 -8.70
CA TRP A 126 1.40 -10.50 -7.45
C TRP A 126 2.13 -11.84 -7.54
N LYS A 127 3.43 -11.83 -7.24
CA LYS A 127 4.29 -13.02 -7.24
C LYS A 127 5.14 -13.00 -5.99
N GLU A 128 4.94 -14.00 -5.12
CA GLU A 128 5.77 -14.21 -3.93
C GLU A 128 5.97 -12.98 -3.02
N GLY A 129 4.95 -12.14 -2.84
CA GLY A 129 5.05 -10.92 -2.01
C GLY A 129 5.46 -9.66 -2.79
N LEU A 130 5.73 -9.80 -4.09
CA LEU A 130 6.14 -8.69 -4.96
C LEU A 130 5.09 -8.38 -6.01
N ILE A 131 4.91 -7.10 -6.32
CA ILE A 131 4.07 -6.65 -7.42
C ILE A 131 4.94 -6.60 -8.67
N GLN A 132 4.63 -7.44 -9.64
CA GLN A 132 5.36 -7.53 -10.91
C GLN A 132 4.84 -6.52 -11.92
N GLN A 133 3.52 -6.40 -12.01
CA GLN A 133 2.86 -5.53 -12.98
C GLN A 133 1.54 -5.00 -12.41
N VAL A 134 1.16 -3.81 -12.88
CA VAL A 134 -0.06 -3.12 -12.51
C VAL A 134 -0.84 -2.78 -13.77
N TYR A 135 -2.14 -3.02 -13.74
CA TYR A 135 -3.05 -2.78 -14.85
C TYR A 135 -4.09 -1.76 -14.39
N LEU A 136 -3.99 -0.54 -14.93
CA LEU A 136 -4.89 0.58 -14.68
C LEU A 136 -5.53 0.99 -16.00
N ASP A 137 -6.65 1.70 -15.90
CA ASP A 137 -7.28 2.34 -17.04
C ASP A 137 -6.42 3.56 -17.47
N PRO A 138 -5.93 3.60 -18.72
CA PRO A 138 -5.09 4.69 -19.22
C PRO A 138 -5.83 6.02 -19.37
N ASP A 139 -7.16 6.00 -19.47
CA ASP A 139 -7.99 7.19 -19.68
C ASP A 139 -8.30 7.91 -18.35
N GLU A 140 -8.01 7.28 -17.21
CA GLU A 140 -8.14 7.91 -15.90
C GLU A 140 -7.09 9.01 -15.67
N LEU A 141 -7.46 10.02 -14.90
CA LEU A 141 -6.53 11.07 -14.47
C LEU A 141 -5.31 10.46 -13.76
N ILE A 142 -4.13 11.03 -14.02
CA ILE A 142 -2.86 10.53 -13.47
C ILE A 142 -2.86 10.46 -11.94
N ASP A 143 -3.56 11.39 -11.27
CA ASP A 143 -3.68 11.42 -9.81
C ASP A 143 -4.47 10.21 -9.27
N ILE A 144 -5.50 9.77 -9.99
CA ILE A 144 -6.28 8.56 -9.67
C ILE A 144 -5.42 7.33 -9.85
N GLN A 145 -4.70 7.26 -10.98
CA GLN A 145 -3.78 6.17 -11.25
C GLN A 145 -2.70 6.06 -10.17
N ASN A 146 -2.12 7.19 -9.75
CA ASN A 146 -1.12 7.24 -8.69
C ASN A 146 -1.68 6.81 -7.34
N PHE A 147 -2.92 7.22 -7.01
CA PHE A 147 -3.59 6.76 -5.80
C PHE A 147 -3.80 5.24 -5.82
N LYS A 148 -4.26 4.67 -6.94
CA LYS A 148 -4.39 3.21 -7.10
C LYS A 148 -3.05 2.50 -6.97
N ARG A 149 -1.98 3.00 -7.61
CA ARG A 149 -0.61 2.47 -7.43
C ARG A 149 -0.19 2.47 -5.97
N SER A 150 -0.52 3.55 -5.23
CA SER A 150 -0.22 3.62 -3.80
C SER A 150 -0.94 2.53 -3.00
N LEU A 151 -2.20 2.22 -3.31
CA LEU A 151 -2.96 1.15 -2.65
C LEU A 151 -2.37 -0.23 -2.97
N ILE A 152 -2.05 -0.51 -4.23
CA ILE A 152 -1.43 -1.77 -4.66
C ILE A 152 -0.09 -1.97 -3.94
N SER A 153 0.70 -0.90 -3.78
CA SER A 153 2.03 -0.97 -3.15
C SER A 153 2.01 -1.45 -1.69
N LEU A 154 0.86 -1.37 -1.01
CA LEU A 154 0.69 -1.88 0.35
C LEU A 154 0.65 -3.40 0.42
N PHE A 155 0.22 -4.04 -0.68
CA PHE A 155 0.20 -5.49 -0.81
C PHE A 155 1.55 -6.06 -1.28
N GLN A 156 2.56 -5.19 -1.46
CA GLN A 156 3.96 -5.56 -1.63
C GLN A 156 4.67 -5.61 -0.29
N PHE A 157 4.64 -6.77 0.35
CA PHE A 157 5.36 -7.04 1.59
C PHE A 157 5.93 -8.45 1.60
N GLN A 158 7.00 -8.63 2.37
CA GLN A 158 7.64 -9.91 2.60
C GLN A 158 7.85 -10.10 4.10
N VAL A 159 7.64 -11.32 4.58
CA VAL A 159 7.79 -11.67 6.00
C VAL A 159 9.26 -11.86 6.38
N ALA A 160 10.11 -12.26 5.43
CA ALA A 160 11.53 -12.46 5.68
C ALA A 160 12.24 -11.14 5.99
N GLU A 161 12.98 -11.08 7.09
CA GLU A 161 13.78 -9.90 7.46
C GLU A 161 14.93 -9.65 6.48
N GLY A 162 15.45 -8.42 6.47
CA GLY A 162 16.66 -8.07 5.72
C GLY A 162 16.51 -6.88 4.78
N GLN A 163 17.63 -6.53 4.14
CA GLN A 163 17.74 -5.44 3.18
C GLN A 163 17.62 -5.94 1.75
N ARG A 164 16.89 -5.20 0.93
CA ARG A 164 16.71 -5.50 -0.49
C ARG A 164 16.28 -4.25 -1.26
N ASN A 165 16.49 -4.27 -2.57
CA ASN A 165 15.95 -3.24 -3.45
C ASN A 165 14.58 -3.67 -3.93
N GLU A 166 13.61 -2.77 -3.81
CA GLU A 166 12.27 -2.97 -4.33
C GLU A 166 11.86 -1.76 -5.17
N THR A 167 11.04 -2.03 -6.18
CA THR A 167 10.33 -0.97 -6.90
C THR A 167 8.91 -0.96 -6.37
N ASP A 168 8.39 0.21 -5.98
CA ASP A 168 6.96 0.42 -5.66
C ASP A 168 6.48 1.81 -6.14
N ALA A 169 5.29 2.25 -5.75
CA ALA A 169 4.74 3.56 -6.13
C ALA A 169 5.67 4.75 -5.82
N THR A 170 6.67 4.57 -4.93
CA THR A 170 7.69 5.59 -4.60
C THR A 170 8.94 5.53 -5.49
N GLY A 171 8.99 4.62 -6.46
CA GLY A 171 10.13 4.36 -7.33
C GLY A 171 10.98 3.19 -6.84
N GLN A 172 12.27 3.20 -7.18
CA GLN A 172 13.24 2.20 -6.73
C GLN A 172 13.85 2.61 -5.40
N CYS A 173 13.66 1.81 -4.36
CA CYS A 173 14.10 2.12 -2.99
C CYS A 173 14.92 0.98 -2.39
N GLU A 174 15.83 1.35 -1.48
CA GLU A 174 16.42 0.43 -0.52
C GLU A 174 15.40 0.18 0.59
N VAL A 175 15.00 -1.07 0.79
CA VAL A 175 13.99 -1.47 1.76
C VAL A 175 14.58 -2.38 2.81
N GLN A 176 14.34 -2.05 4.08
CA GLN A 176 14.64 -2.88 5.24
C GLN A 176 13.33 -3.46 5.79
N TYR A 177 13.29 -4.79 5.95
CA TYR A 177 12.22 -5.47 6.67
C TYR A 177 12.69 -5.94 8.04
N GLU A 178 11.80 -5.79 9.01
CA GLU A 178 11.96 -6.21 10.39
C GLU A 178 10.64 -6.84 10.85
N ALA A 179 10.68 -7.97 11.55
CA ALA A 179 9.49 -8.61 12.10
C ALA A 179 9.50 -8.49 13.62
N PRO A 180 9.09 -7.33 14.19
CA PRO A 180 9.11 -7.12 15.64
C PRO A 180 8.19 -8.07 16.41
N SER A 181 7.21 -8.68 15.75
CA SER A 181 6.36 -9.74 16.33
C SER A 181 5.87 -10.69 15.23
N GLU A 182 5.23 -11.79 15.63
CA GLU A 182 4.67 -12.80 14.72
C GLU A 182 3.58 -12.26 13.79
N THR A 183 2.94 -11.14 14.16
CA THR A 183 1.79 -10.55 13.46
C THR A 183 2.09 -9.19 12.86
N THR A 184 3.30 -8.66 13.08
CA THR A 184 3.68 -7.32 12.66
C THR A 184 4.96 -7.38 11.83
N VAL A 185 4.86 -6.89 10.60
CA VAL A 185 6.01 -6.67 9.71
C VAL A 185 6.20 -5.17 9.54
N ARG A 186 7.43 -4.70 9.78
CA ARG A 186 7.84 -3.31 9.58
C ARG A 186 8.69 -3.21 8.32
N LYS A 187 8.22 -2.41 7.36
CA LYS A 187 8.91 -2.07 6.11
C LYS A 187 9.41 -0.63 6.17
N VAL A 188 10.73 -0.42 6.09
CA VAL A 188 11.35 0.91 6.08
C VAL A 188 12.00 1.14 4.72
N LYS A 189 11.58 2.20 4.01
CA LYS A 189 12.14 2.58 2.70
C LYS A 189 13.13 3.73 2.84
N ARG A 190 14.25 3.65 2.12
CA ARG A 190 15.34 4.63 2.10
C ARG A 190 15.89 4.79 0.68
N ARG A 191 16.59 5.90 0.44
CA ARG A 191 17.35 6.16 -0.81
C ARG A 191 16.53 5.92 -2.09
N CYS A 192 15.27 6.32 -2.07
CA CYS A 192 14.38 6.16 -3.20
C CYS A 192 14.83 7.02 -4.39
N ARG A 193 14.87 6.41 -5.57
CA ARG A 193 15.11 7.09 -6.84
C ARG A 193 13.81 7.09 -7.62
N SER A 194 13.45 8.26 -8.14
CA SER A 194 12.39 8.40 -9.12
C SER A 194 12.84 7.78 -10.44
N ALA A 195 12.91 6.46 -10.50
CA ALA A 195 12.67 5.75 -11.74
C ALA A 195 11.17 5.86 -11.98
N GLY A 196 10.74 6.23 -13.19
CA GLY A 196 9.32 6.09 -13.52
C GLY A 196 8.88 4.68 -13.15
N TRP A 197 7.75 4.54 -12.46
CA TRP A 197 7.05 3.25 -12.35
C TRP A 197 6.57 2.90 -13.76
N ALA A 198 7.51 2.52 -14.61
CA ALA A 198 7.26 1.96 -15.91
C ALA A 198 7.11 0.46 -15.65
N PRO A 199 5.89 -0.11 -15.74
CA PRO A 199 5.78 -1.56 -15.81
C PRO A 199 6.65 -2.01 -16.98
N GLY A 200 7.47 -3.04 -16.77
CA GLY A 200 8.32 -3.60 -17.80
C GLY A 200 7.52 -3.87 -19.07
N GLY A 201 7.87 -3.16 -20.13
CA GLY A 201 7.21 -3.21 -21.43
C GLY A 201 7.91 -2.26 -22.39
N ALA A 202 9.03 -2.72 -22.94
CA ALA A 202 9.67 -2.06 -24.06
C ALA A 202 8.69 -1.97 -25.25
N GLY A 203 8.61 -0.79 -25.88
CA GLY A 203 8.17 -0.63 -27.27
C GLY A 203 6.70 -0.31 -27.53
N ALA A 204 6.37 0.99 -27.55
CA ALA A 204 5.40 1.53 -28.50
C ALA A 204 5.68 3.03 -28.71
N ARG A 205 6.65 3.34 -29.57
CA ARG A 205 6.58 4.56 -30.37
C ARG A 205 5.59 4.28 -31.49
N ARG A 206 4.53 5.07 -31.60
CA ARG A 206 3.99 5.55 -32.87
C ARG A 206 3.66 7.01 -32.69
#